data_AF-A0A1E1IUM7-F1
#
_entry.id   AF-A0A1E1IUM7-F1
#
_cell.length_a   1.000
_cell.length_b   1.000
_cell.length_c   1.000
_cell.angle_alpha   90.00
_cell.angle_beta   90.00
_cell.angle_gamma   90.00
#
_symmetry.space_group_name_H-M   'P 1'
#
loop_
_entity.id
_entity.type
_entity.pdbx_description
1 polymer ?
#
loop_
_entity_poly.entity_id
_entity_poly.type
_entity_poly.pdbx_seq_one_letter_code
_entity_poly.pdbx_strand_id
1 'polypeptide(L)'
;MLIGIHGSGKSFWAKRYTEIVHKSYIIVSSDAIRSRLTGTIDNFTREDEVEEKLLEEVTRTLELRRSCIVDDCQHNLSPEFRTKLKALAVNGKANRVVKIFSVKPSYAMMRIQSDVEEGIVRYIPTMVEIEKQVERVAEFEKTYKDDGWVKN
;
A
#
# COMPACT_ATOMS: atom_id res chain seq x y z
N MET A 1 -7.38 -1.40 -1.64
CA MET A 1 -6.03 -0.86 -1.87
C MET A 1 -5.85 0.39 -1.02
N LEU A 2 -4.68 0.60 -0.44
CA LEU A 2 -4.36 1.81 0.33
C LEU A 2 -3.47 2.74 -0.51
N ILE A 3 -3.81 4.01 -0.57
CA ILE A 3 -3.07 5.04 -1.32
C ILE A 3 -2.63 6.12 -0.34
N GLY A 4 -1.35 6.47 -0.37
CA GLY A 4 -0.80 7.54 0.47
C GLY A 4 0.71 7.43 0.57
N ILE A 5 1.35 8.53 0.95
CA ILE A 5 2.82 8.62 1.11
C ILE A 5 3.33 7.72 2.26
N HIS A 6 4.64 7.48 2.36
CA HIS A 6 5.22 6.87 3.57
C HIS A 6 4.86 7.70 4.81
N GLY A 7 4.67 7.06 5.98
CA GLY A 7 4.30 7.76 7.21
C GLY A 7 2.84 8.27 7.28
N SER A 8 2.04 8.09 6.23
CA SER A 8 0.63 8.54 6.21
C SER A 8 -0.33 7.74 7.11
N GLY A 9 0.12 6.61 7.66
CA GLY A 9 -0.67 5.78 8.58
C GLY A 9 -1.42 4.61 7.93
N LYS A 10 -1.11 4.26 6.66
CA LYS A 10 -1.71 3.13 5.92
C LYS A 10 -1.70 1.83 6.73
N SER A 11 -0.51 1.36 7.12
CA SER A 11 -0.33 0.10 7.84
C SER A 11 -0.99 0.10 9.21
N PHE A 12 -0.99 1.24 9.90
CA PHE A 12 -1.69 1.39 11.18
C PHE A 12 -3.20 1.22 10.99
N TRP A 13 -3.77 1.91 10.00
CA TRP A 13 -5.19 1.77 9.69
C TRP A 13 -5.55 0.35 9.26
N ALA A 14 -4.72 -0.29 8.41
CA ALA A 14 -4.93 -1.66 7.94
C ALA A 14 -5.03 -2.64 9.11
N LYS A 15 -4.05 -2.61 10.02
CA LYS A 15 -4.03 -3.46 11.22
C LYS A 15 -5.29 -3.24 12.06
N ARG A 16 -5.58 -1.98 12.42
CA ARG A 16 -6.75 -1.63 13.24
C ARG A 16 -8.07 -2.03 12.59
N TYR A 17 -8.20 -1.88 11.28
CA TYR A 17 -9.38 -2.29 10.53
C TYR A 17 -9.59 -3.81 10.60
N THR A 18 -8.53 -4.59 10.42
CA THR A 18 -8.62 -6.05 10.55
C THR A 18 -8.87 -6.51 11.99
N GLU A 19 -8.35 -5.81 13.00
CA GLU A 19 -8.56 -6.18 14.40
C GLU A 19 -9.99 -5.89 14.89
N ILE A 20 -10.56 -4.76 14.49
CA ILE A 20 -11.81 -4.23 15.05
C ILE A 20 -13.01 -4.51 14.15
N VAL A 21 -12.85 -4.35 12.83
CA VAL A 21 -13.97 -4.30 11.89
C VAL A 21 -14.13 -5.63 11.15
N HIS A 22 -13.08 -6.11 10.49
CA HIS A 22 -13.15 -7.34 9.69
C HIS A 22 -11.91 -8.23 9.84
N LYS A 23 -11.94 -9.10 10.86
CA LYS A 23 -10.87 -10.07 11.18
C LYS A 23 -10.54 -11.07 10.07
N SER A 24 -11.42 -11.24 9.09
CA SER A 24 -11.23 -12.17 7.97
C SER A 24 -10.36 -11.60 6.85
N TYR A 25 -10.16 -10.28 6.80
CA TYR A 25 -9.38 -9.62 5.75
C TYR A 25 -7.90 -9.94 5.90
N ILE A 26 -7.23 -10.23 4.79
CA ILE A 26 -5.78 -10.42 4.75
C ILE A 26 -5.09 -9.12 4.37
N ILE A 27 -4.07 -8.72 5.12
CA ILE A 27 -3.19 -7.62 4.74
C ILE A 27 -2.07 -8.20 3.88
N VAL A 28 -2.01 -7.77 2.62
CA VAL A 28 -0.92 -8.06 1.69
C VAL A 28 -0.01 -6.83 1.69
N SER A 29 1.17 -6.95 2.30
CA SER A 29 2.05 -5.81 2.60
C SER A 29 3.38 -5.92 1.88
N SER A 30 3.76 -4.86 1.16
CA SER A 30 5.06 -4.83 0.46
C SER A 30 6.23 -4.80 1.42
N ASP A 31 6.11 -4.09 2.56
CA ASP A 31 7.15 -4.09 3.60
C ASP A 31 7.37 -5.50 4.16
N ALA A 32 6.29 -6.26 4.41
CA ALA A 32 6.39 -7.64 4.88
C ALA A 32 7.04 -8.56 3.83
N ILE A 33 6.69 -8.39 2.55
CA ILE A 33 7.29 -9.15 1.45
C ILE A 33 8.77 -8.80 1.30
N ARG A 34 9.11 -7.51 1.27
CA ARG A 34 10.48 -7.01 1.15
C ARG A 34 11.35 -7.53 2.28
N SER A 35 10.89 -7.44 3.53
CA SER A 35 11.61 -7.98 4.68
C SER A 35 11.88 -9.49 4.56
N ARG A 36 10.94 -10.28 4.02
CA ARG A 36 11.19 -11.72 3.78
C ARG A 36 12.19 -11.97 2.65
N LEU A 37 12.24 -11.11 1.63
CA LEU A 37 13.13 -11.26 0.47
C LEU A 37 14.55 -10.75 0.73
N THR A 38 14.72 -9.72 1.55
CA THR A 38 15.99 -9.01 1.73
C THR A 38 16.49 -8.98 3.16
N GLY A 39 15.71 -9.49 4.12
CA GLY A 39 16.00 -9.43 5.56
C GLY A 39 15.58 -8.13 6.23
N THR A 40 15.16 -7.10 5.47
CA THR A 40 14.81 -5.78 6.01
C THR A 40 13.78 -5.05 5.14
N ILE A 41 13.04 -4.12 5.72
CA ILE A 41 11.98 -3.35 5.02
C ILE A 41 12.52 -2.16 4.22
N ASP A 42 13.79 -1.80 4.38
CA ASP A 42 14.44 -0.61 3.80
C ASP A 42 15.35 -0.94 2.59
N ASN A 43 15.43 -2.22 2.21
CA ASN A 43 16.22 -2.65 1.05
C ASN A 43 15.34 -2.84 -0.19
N PHE A 44 15.38 -1.85 -1.08
CA PHE A 44 14.59 -1.78 -2.34
C PHE A 44 15.31 -2.39 -3.56
N THR A 45 16.32 -3.25 -3.37
CA THR A 45 17.07 -3.84 -4.50
C THR A 45 16.30 -4.90 -5.29
N ARG A 46 15.15 -5.36 -4.79
CA ARG A 46 14.35 -6.46 -5.37
C ARG A 46 12.88 -6.07 -5.59
N GLU A 47 12.59 -4.79 -5.88
CA GLU A 47 11.19 -4.34 -5.98
C GLU A 47 10.39 -5.02 -7.10
N ASP A 48 11.01 -5.41 -8.21
CA ASP A 48 10.31 -6.19 -9.25
C ASP A 48 9.78 -7.52 -8.68
N GLU A 49 10.58 -8.20 -7.85
CA GLU A 49 10.15 -9.43 -7.16
C GLU A 49 9.13 -9.15 -6.05
N VAL A 50 9.21 -8.00 -5.39
CA VAL A 50 8.19 -7.56 -4.43
C VAL A 50 6.86 -7.35 -5.14
N GLU A 51 6.86 -6.72 -6.31
CA GLU A 51 5.67 -6.51 -7.13
C GLU A 51 5.03 -7.83 -7.56
N GLU A 52 5.83 -8.76 -8.08
CA GLU A 52 5.36 -10.10 -8.45
C GLU A 52 4.71 -10.81 -7.26
N LYS A 53 5.36 -10.80 -6.09
CA LYS A 53 4.84 -11.41 -4.86
C LYS A 53 3.58 -10.73 -4.35
N LEU A 54 3.45 -9.41 -4.48
CA LEU A 54 2.20 -8.71 -4.15
C LEU A 54 1.04 -9.24 -5.01
N LEU A 55 1.25 -9.34 -6.33
CA LEU A 55 0.22 -9.82 -7.26
C LEU A 55 -0.12 -11.30 -7.01
N GLU A 56 0.88 -12.15 -6.73
CA GLU A 56 0.67 -13.55 -6.34
C GLU A 56 -0.16 -13.69 -5.06
N GLU A 57 0.18 -12.94 -4.00
CA GLU A 57 -0.54 -13.00 -2.73
C GLU A 57 -1.98 -12.50 -2.86
N VAL A 58 -2.20 -11.43 -3.62
CA VAL A 58 -3.55 -10.95 -3.94
C VAL A 58 -4.32 -12.02 -4.71
N THR A 59 -3.74 -12.58 -5.78
CA THR A 59 -4.37 -13.62 -6.61
C THR A 59 -4.82 -14.79 -5.75
N ARG A 60 -3.90 -15.36 -4.97
CA ARG A 60 -4.18 -16.48 -4.06
C ARG A 60 -5.28 -16.14 -3.07
N THR A 61 -5.29 -14.93 -2.53
CA THR A 61 -6.31 -14.51 -1.57
C THR A 61 -7.70 -14.42 -2.21
N LEU A 62 -7.78 -13.90 -3.43
CA LEU A 62 -9.02 -13.82 -4.20
C LEU A 62 -9.53 -15.20 -4.64
N GLU A 63 -8.64 -16.13 -5.02
CA GLU A 63 -8.99 -17.52 -5.34
C GLU A 63 -9.60 -18.26 -4.16
N LEU A 64 -9.10 -17.98 -2.95
CA LEU A 64 -9.66 -18.47 -1.68
C LEU A 64 -10.95 -17.73 -1.27
N ARG A 65 -11.49 -16.84 -2.12
CA ARG A 65 -12.68 -16.02 -1.87
C ARG A 65 -12.59 -15.17 -0.59
N ARG A 66 -11.37 -14.72 -0.26
CA ARG A 66 -11.13 -13.84 0.87
C ARG A 66 -10.91 -12.42 0.39
N SER A 67 -11.31 -11.46 1.22
CA SER A 67 -11.00 -10.05 0.99
C SER A 67 -9.58 -9.72 1.46
N CYS A 68 -8.93 -8.80 0.75
CA CYS A 68 -7.59 -8.35 1.10
C CYS A 68 -7.45 -6.83 1.10
N ILE A 69 -6.50 -6.35 1.90
CA ILE A 69 -6.01 -4.98 1.91
C ILE A 69 -4.61 -5.01 1.32
N VAL A 70 -4.42 -4.37 0.18
CA VAL A 70 -3.09 -4.14 -0.40
C VAL A 70 -2.48 -2.91 0.28
N ASP A 71 -1.54 -3.14 1.20
CA ASP A 71 -0.80 -2.14 1.96
C ASP A 71 0.60 -1.97 1.36
N ASP A 72 0.70 -1.03 0.43
CA ASP A 72 1.94 -0.69 -0.25
C ASP A 72 1.96 0.83 -0.51
N CYS A 73 3.16 1.40 -0.61
CA CYS A 73 3.37 2.79 -0.95
C CYS A 73 3.77 3.01 -2.41
N GLN A 74 4.81 2.33 -2.91
CA GLN A 74 5.42 2.65 -4.20
C GLN A 74 4.62 2.10 -5.39
N HIS A 75 4.30 0.81 -5.35
CA HIS A 75 3.57 0.10 -6.40
C HIS A 75 2.12 0.57 -6.51
N ASN A 76 1.41 0.77 -5.40
CA ASN A 76 0.04 1.29 -5.41
C ASN A 76 -0.06 2.67 -6.09
N LEU A 77 1.01 3.48 -6.04
CA LEU A 77 1.11 4.76 -6.74
C LEU A 77 1.47 4.64 -8.23
N SER A 78 1.94 3.48 -8.71
CA SER A 78 2.19 3.22 -10.14
C SER A 78 0.88 2.92 -10.89
N PRO A 79 0.58 3.64 -12.00
CA PRO A 79 -0.52 3.30 -12.90
C PRO A 79 -0.42 1.88 -13.50
N GLU A 80 0.79 1.43 -13.82
CA GLU A 80 1.07 0.12 -14.39
C GLU A 80 0.67 -0.98 -13.40
N PHE A 81 1.15 -0.90 -12.15
CA PHE A 81 0.79 -1.85 -11.11
C PHE A 81 -0.72 -1.85 -10.82
N ARG A 82 -1.36 -0.67 -10.74
CA ARG A 82 -2.82 -0.59 -10.57
C ARG A 82 -3.56 -1.28 -11.69
N THR A 83 -3.05 -1.23 -12.93
CA THR A 83 -3.63 -1.94 -14.07
C THR A 83 -3.51 -3.45 -13.90
N LYS A 84 -2.34 -3.95 -13.49
CA LYS A 84 -2.14 -5.38 -13.16
C LYS A 84 -3.07 -5.82 -12.04
N LEU A 85 -3.17 -5.04 -10.96
CA LEU A 85 -4.05 -5.32 -9.83
C LEU A 85 -5.54 -5.31 -10.23
N LYS A 86 -5.96 -4.37 -11.09
CA LYS A 86 -7.31 -4.33 -11.65
C LYS A 86 -7.62 -5.61 -12.43
N ALA A 87 -6.66 -6.12 -13.22
CA ALA A 87 -6.82 -7.33 -14.04
C ALA A 87 -7.15 -8.57 -13.20
N LEU A 88 -6.61 -8.67 -11.98
CA LEU A 88 -6.89 -9.77 -11.05
C LEU A 88 -8.35 -9.80 -10.57
N ALA A 89 -9.03 -8.64 -10.59
CA ALA A 89 -10.41 -8.49 -10.13
C ALA A 89 -11.47 -8.60 -11.25
N VAL A 90 -11.09 -8.84 -12.52
CA VAL A 90 -11.95 -8.63 -13.72
C VAL A 90 -13.18 -9.54 -13.83
N ASN A 91 -13.34 -10.58 -13.02
CA ASN A 91 -14.48 -11.50 -13.14
C ASN A 91 -15.64 -11.24 -12.16
N GLY A 92 -15.85 -9.99 -11.72
CA GLY A 92 -16.86 -9.67 -10.70
C GLY A 92 -16.62 -10.36 -9.35
N LYS A 93 -15.42 -10.92 -9.16
CA LYS A 93 -15.02 -11.71 -7.99
C LYS A 93 -14.74 -10.85 -6.75
N ALA A 94 -14.46 -9.56 -6.94
CA ALA A 94 -14.15 -8.65 -5.84
C ALA A 94 -14.51 -7.20 -6.16
N ASN A 95 -15.04 -6.51 -5.15
CA ASN A 95 -15.21 -5.06 -5.20
C ASN A 95 -13.85 -4.37 -5.08
N ARG A 96 -13.58 -3.43 -6.00
CA ARG A 96 -12.35 -2.63 -5.99
C ARG A 96 -12.54 -1.39 -5.14
N VAL A 97 -12.08 -1.46 -3.90
CA VAL A 97 -12.22 -0.38 -2.91
C VAL A 97 -10.87 0.26 -2.65
N VAL A 98 -10.84 1.60 -2.55
CA VAL A 98 -9.64 2.38 -2.23
C VAL A 98 -9.81 3.24 -0.98
N LYS A 99 -8.79 3.25 -0.13
CA LYS A 99 -8.67 4.20 0.99
C LYS A 99 -7.49 5.12 0.73
N ILE A 100 -7.76 6.42 0.65
CA ILE A 100 -6.75 7.44 0.36
C ILE A 100 -6.38 8.17 1.65
N PHE A 101 -5.09 8.28 1.92
CA PHE A 101 -4.51 8.94 3.08
C PHE A 101 -3.81 10.22 2.64
N SER A 102 -4.55 11.33 2.69
CA SER A 102 -4.00 12.66 2.44
C SER A 102 -3.42 13.21 3.74
N VAL A 103 -2.09 13.19 3.85
CA VAL A 103 -1.34 13.67 5.02
C VAL A 103 -0.27 14.63 4.52
N LYS A 104 -0.05 15.75 5.23
CA LYS A 104 1.00 16.69 4.86
C LYS A 104 2.38 16.02 4.99
N PRO A 105 3.32 16.25 4.05
CA PRO A 105 4.69 15.73 4.11
C PRO A 105 5.38 15.90 5.46
N SER A 106 5.29 17.08 6.07
CA SER A 106 5.92 17.37 7.35
C SER A 106 5.42 16.47 8.48
N TYR A 107 4.11 16.22 8.56
CA TYR A 107 3.54 15.32 9.56
C TYR A 107 3.93 13.86 9.31
N ALA A 108 3.99 13.44 8.04
CA ALA A 108 4.40 12.09 7.69
C ALA A 108 5.87 11.84 8.05
N MET A 109 6.75 12.79 7.76
CA MET A 109 8.16 12.73 8.13
C MET A 109 8.37 12.74 9.64
N MET A 110 7.66 13.60 10.37
CA MET A 110 7.73 13.65 11.83
C MET A 110 7.34 12.30 12.48
N ARG A 111 6.33 11.61 11.92
CA ARG A 111 5.95 10.25 12.37
C ARG A 111 7.04 9.23 12.10
N ILE A 112 7.65 9.25 10.92
CA ILE A 112 8.76 8.33 10.58
C ILE A 112 9.94 8.57 11.52
N GLN A 113 10.28 9.83 11.79
CA GLN A 113 11.36 10.20 12.72
C GLN A 113 11.07 9.70 14.13
N SER A 114 9.86 9.95 14.66
CA SER A 114 9.44 9.45 15.97
C SER A 114 9.54 7.93 16.06
N ASP A 115 9.06 7.20 15.05
CA ASP A 115 9.13 5.73 15.03
C ASP A 115 10.59 5.24 15.07
N VAL A 116 11.49 5.88 14.31
CA VAL A 116 12.92 5.54 14.28
C VAL A 116 13.59 5.84 15.62
N GLU A 117 13.27 6.98 16.25
CA GLU A 117 13.75 7.35 17.58
C GLU A 117 13.29 6.35 18.66
N GLU A 118 12.11 5.76 18.49
CA GLU A 118 11.57 4.69 19.34
C GLU A 118 12.14 3.30 19.00
N GLY A 119 13.06 3.20 18.04
CA GLY A 119 13.72 1.95 17.64
C GLY A 119 12.87 1.06 16.72
N ILE A 120 11.78 1.59 16.15
CA ILE A 120 10.98 0.90 15.15
C ILE A 120 11.70 0.98 13.81
N VAL A 121 11.98 -0.19 13.21
CA VAL A 121 12.56 -0.25 11.87
C VAL A 121 11.58 0.38 10.87
N ARG A 122 12.04 1.41 10.15
CA ARG A 122 11.29 2.16 9.12
C ARG A 122 12.20 2.48 7.95
N TYR A 123 11.64 2.48 6.75
CA TYR A 123 12.26 3.20 5.64
C TYR A 123 12.16 4.70 5.88
N ILE A 124 13.28 5.42 5.71
CA ILE A 124 13.37 6.87 5.85
C ILE A 124 13.49 7.49 4.45
N PRO A 125 12.37 7.91 3.83
CA PRO A 125 12.42 8.58 2.53
C PRO A 125 13.02 9.97 2.66
N THR A 126 13.67 10.41 1.59
CA THR A 126 14.06 11.81 1.41
C THR A 126 12.82 12.70 1.20
N MET A 127 12.97 14.00 1.45
CA MET A 127 11.89 14.97 1.16
C MET A 127 11.47 14.95 -0.30
N VAL A 128 12.43 14.81 -1.22
CA VAL A 128 12.17 14.72 -2.67
C VAL A 128 11.31 13.50 -3.00
N GLU A 129 11.56 12.36 -2.37
CA GLU A 129 10.72 11.17 -2.56
C GLU A 129 9.31 11.37 -2.02
N ILE A 130 9.17 11.98 -0.83
CA ILE A 130 7.84 12.29 -0.27
C ILE A 130 7.07 13.24 -1.18
N GLU A 131 7.71 14.29 -1.71
CA GLU A 131 7.07 15.25 -2.62
C GLU A 131 6.57 14.56 -3.90
N LYS A 132 7.41 13.72 -4.52
CA LYS A 132 6.99 12.90 -5.66
C LYS A 132 5.83 11.97 -5.32
N GLN A 133 5.79 11.41 -4.11
CA GLN A 133 4.66 10.59 -3.68
C GLN A 133 3.39 11.42 -3.48
N VAL A 134 3.49 12.66 -2.99
CA VAL A 134 2.34 13.57 -2.88
C VAL A 134 1.76 13.88 -4.26
N GLU A 135 2.61 14.17 -5.24
CA GLU A 135 2.18 14.40 -6.63
C GLU A 135 1.41 13.19 -7.17
N ARG A 136 1.97 11.99 -7.03
CA ARG A 136 1.30 10.74 -7.46
C ARG A 136 -0.02 10.47 -6.73
N VAL A 137 -0.10 10.78 -5.43
CA VAL A 137 -1.36 10.69 -4.67
C VAL A 137 -2.40 11.66 -5.25
N ALA A 138 -2.01 12.91 -5.51
CA ALA A 138 -2.90 13.93 -6.07
C ALA A 138 -3.36 13.57 -7.49
N GLU A 139 -2.49 12.99 -8.32
CA GLU A 139 -2.84 12.45 -9.63
C GLU A 139 -3.86 11.31 -9.52
N PHE A 140 -3.64 10.37 -8.60
CA PHE A 140 -4.58 9.28 -8.36
C PHE A 140 -5.93 9.77 -7.82
N GLU A 141 -5.94 10.73 -6.90
CA GLU A 141 -7.18 11.32 -6.36
C GLU A 141 -8.09 11.91 -7.45
N LYS A 142 -7.51 12.38 -8.56
CA LYS A 142 -8.26 12.91 -9.70
C LYS A 142 -8.85 11.82 -10.58
N THR A 143 -8.23 10.64 -10.65
CA THR A 143 -8.53 9.62 -11.67
C THR A 143 -9.16 8.34 -11.11
N TYR A 144 -9.11 8.09 -9.79
CA TYR A 144 -9.52 6.79 -9.23
C TYR A 144 -10.96 6.38 -9.53
N LYS A 145 -11.88 7.35 -9.62
CA LYS A 145 -13.29 7.08 -9.93
C LYS A 145 -13.44 6.57 -11.36
N ASP A 146 -12.78 7.22 -12.30
CA ASP A 146 -12.78 6.85 -13.72
C ASP A 146 -12.07 5.51 -13.93
N ASP A 147 -11.08 5.20 -13.08
CA ASP A 147 -10.41 3.90 -13.01
C ASP A 147 -11.27 2.77 -12.40
N GLY A 148 -12.50 3.07 -11.99
CA GLY A 148 -13.46 2.10 -11.45
C GLY A 148 -13.14 1.63 -10.03
N TRP A 149 -12.50 2.49 -9.24
CA TRP A 149 -12.32 2.31 -7.79
C TRP A 149 -13.44 3.01 -7.01
N VAL A 150 -13.95 2.34 -5.99
CA VAL A 150 -14.93 2.90 -5.05
C VAL A 150 -14.20 3.40 -3.80
N LYS A 151 -14.47 4.64 -3.38
CA LYS A 151 -13.86 5.20 -2.17
C LYS A 151 -14.44 4.53 -0.91
N ASN A 152 -13.57 4.17 0.03
CA ASN A 152 -13.90 3.66 1.38
C ASN A 152 -14.11 4.78 2.40
#